data_AF-A0A1E1X523-F1
#
_entry.id   AF-A0A1E1X523-F1
#
_cell.length_a   1.000
_cell.length_b   1.000
_cell.length_c   1.000
_cell.angle_alpha   90.00
_cell.angle_beta   90.00
_cell.angle_gamma   90.00
#
_symmetry.space_group_name_H-M   'P 1'
#
loop_
_entity.id
_entity.type
_entity.pdbx_description
1 polymer ?
#
loop_
_entity_poly.entity_id
_entity_poly.type
_entity_poly.pdbx_seq_one_letter_code
_entity_poly.pdbx_strand_id
1 'polypeptide(L)'
;LRNRPALLRVSTNALKQRLTVIEREAESAELSVEARLTLLSYTESLLSFVSQKLGVCTTLKDRLRILCEALSLSEEQGLLLFAKLPCLLSHEPGRLERMLNFLKECGISREAVLKDPWVFRHSESLMTSRADRCRALGVPVRTWLLRCPEDVLERHMQLWRASKRALGAHPDTPEYLADRLHCAHLEELVRRHPRLLSIRPPKLKEVLDLLFSSGYSAEQVCLSPRVLSSSVSKLRRRLQWLTARHVPLPSLYTLGLPEKAFKRAFGKLDDDGHHHHEQ
;
A
#
# COMPACT_ATOMS: atom_id res chain seq x y z
N LEU A 1 1.69 2.31 -34.15
CA LEU A 1 2.42 1.12 -33.65
C LEU A 1 3.26 1.36 -32.39
N ARG A 2 3.91 2.54 -32.24
CA ARG A 2 4.77 2.87 -31.08
C ARG A 2 4.15 2.55 -29.71
N ASN A 3 2.86 2.80 -29.53
CA ASN A 3 2.14 2.59 -28.26
C ASN A 3 1.55 1.17 -28.11
N ARG A 4 1.67 0.30 -29.13
CA ARG A 4 1.08 -1.05 -29.15
C ARG A 4 2.04 -2.08 -29.80
N PRO A 5 3.25 -2.28 -29.26
CA PRO A 5 4.25 -3.18 -29.84
C PRO A 5 3.79 -4.65 -29.88
N ALA A 6 2.82 -5.04 -29.04
CA ALA A 6 2.26 -6.39 -29.04
C ALA A 6 1.62 -6.78 -30.38
N LEU A 7 1.09 -5.81 -31.14
CA LEU A 7 0.53 -6.07 -32.47
C LEU A 7 1.55 -6.62 -33.47
N LEU A 8 2.83 -6.27 -33.31
CA LEU A 8 3.92 -6.75 -34.17
C LEU A 8 4.21 -8.25 -33.98
N ARG A 9 3.70 -8.85 -32.89
CA ARG A 9 3.87 -10.28 -32.59
C ARG A 9 2.68 -11.13 -33.05
N VAL A 10 1.62 -10.51 -33.56
CA VAL A 10 0.42 -11.20 -34.02
C VAL A 10 0.58 -11.54 -35.50
N SER A 11 0.22 -12.75 -35.90
CA SER A 11 0.28 -13.16 -37.31
C SER A 11 -0.67 -12.31 -38.16
N THR A 12 -0.31 -12.10 -39.42
CA THR A 12 -1.13 -11.35 -40.38
C THR A 12 -2.51 -11.97 -40.56
N ASN A 13 -2.61 -13.30 -40.57
CA ASN A 13 -3.89 -14.01 -40.65
C ASN A 13 -4.79 -13.74 -39.44
N ALA A 14 -4.24 -13.75 -38.22
CA ALA A 14 -5.01 -13.45 -37.02
C ALA A 14 -5.47 -11.98 -37.00
N LEU A 15 -4.63 -11.04 -37.46
CA LEU A 15 -5.03 -9.64 -37.59
C LEU A 15 -6.16 -9.46 -38.62
N LYS A 16 -6.11 -10.16 -39.76
CA LYS A 16 -7.18 -10.15 -40.76
C LYS A 16 -8.49 -10.67 -40.16
N GLN A 17 -8.47 -11.79 -39.45
CA GLN A 17 -9.66 -12.35 -38.80
C GLN A 17 -10.28 -11.37 -37.80
N ARG A 18 -9.46 -10.75 -36.95
CA ARG A 18 -9.90 -9.72 -36.00
C ARG A 18 -10.49 -8.51 -36.70
N LEU A 19 -9.87 -8.07 -37.79
CA LEU A 19 -10.34 -6.95 -38.60
C LEU A 19 -11.71 -7.25 -39.21
N THR A 20 -11.91 -8.46 -39.74
CA THR A 20 -13.20 -8.91 -40.28
C THR A 20 -14.32 -8.85 -39.23
N VAL A 21 -14.04 -9.18 -37.97
CA VAL A 21 -15.04 -9.06 -36.89
C VAL A 21 -15.41 -7.60 -36.66
N ILE A 22 -14.42 -6.69 -36.64
CA ILE A 22 -14.64 -5.26 -36.42
C ILE A 22 -15.41 -4.64 -37.60
N GLU A 23 -15.01 -4.92 -38.83
CA GLU A 23 -15.57 -4.31 -40.06
C GLU A 23 -16.99 -4.79 -40.38
N ARG A 24 -17.46 -5.89 -39.78
CA ARG A 24 -18.85 -6.34 -39.90
C ARG A 24 -19.84 -5.40 -39.21
N GLU A 25 -19.39 -4.59 -38.26
CA GLU A 25 -20.25 -3.67 -37.53
C GLU A 25 -20.33 -2.33 -38.25
N ALA A 26 -21.55 -1.81 -38.44
CA ALA A 26 -21.81 -0.58 -39.20
C ALA A 26 -21.01 0.62 -38.67
N GLU A 27 -20.82 0.68 -37.35
CA GLU A 27 -20.14 1.75 -36.64
C GLU A 27 -18.61 1.70 -36.74
N SER A 28 -18.05 0.66 -37.35
CA SER A 28 -16.61 0.52 -37.54
C SER A 28 -16.02 1.66 -38.37
N ALA A 29 -16.80 2.21 -39.33
CA ALA A 29 -16.41 3.32 -40.18
C ALA A 29 -16.06 4.59 -39.39
N GLU A 30 -16.76 4.82 -38.27
CA GLU A 30 -16.60 6.00 -37.42
C GLU A 30 -15.48 5.85 -36.37
N LEU A 31 -14.90 4.66 -36.21
CA LEU A 31 -13.81 4.46 -35.25
C LEU A 31 -12.53 5.15 -35.71
N SER A 32 -11.92 5.91 -34.80
CA SER A 32 -10.57 6.44 -34.96
C SER A 32 -9.56 5.31 -35.23
N VAL A 33 -8.45 5.64 -35.89
CA VAL A 33 -7.39 4.67 -36.18
C VAL A 33 -6.86 4.05 -34.88
N GLU A 34 -6.73 4.85 -33.83
CA GLU A 34 -6.31 4.45 -32.50
C GLU A 34 -7.29 3.47 -31.84
N ALA A 35 -8.60 3.70 -32.01
CA ALA A 35 -9.64 2.80 -31.51
C ALA A 35 -9.58 1.45 -32.23
N ARG A 36 -9.46 1.44 -33.56
CA ARG A 36 -9.28 0.21 -34.34
C ARG A 36 -8.02 -0.56 -33.92
N LEU A 37 -6.90 0.14 -33.76
CA LEU A 37 -5.65 -0.47 -33.28
C LEU A 37 -5.78 -1.02 -31.84
N THR A 38 -6.63 -0.42 -31.00
CA THR A 38 -6.94 -0.95 -29.67
C THR A 38 -7.70 -2.26 -29.77
N LEU A 39 -8.75 -2.32 -30.59
CA LEU A 39 -9.52 -3.55 -30.79
C LEU A 39 -8.68 -4.68 -31.39
N LEU A 40 -7.84 -4.38 -32.39
CA LEU A 40 -6.94 -5.37 -32.99
C LEU A 40 -5.94 -5.98 -31.99
N SER A 41 -5.67 -5.30 -30.88
CA SER A 41 -4.79 -5.83 -29.83
C SER A 41 -5.42 -6.95 -29.00
N TYR A 42 -6.75 -7.09 -29.06
CA TYR A 42 -7.50 -8.13 -28.36
C TYR A 42 -7.50 -9.46 -29.09
N THR A 43 -7.80 -10.53 -28.36
CA THR A 43 -7.93 -11.87 -28.95
C THR A 43 -9.19 -11.96 -29.81
N GLU A 44 -9.14 -12.79 -30.84
CA GLU A 44 -10.31 -13.06 -31.69
C GLU A 44 -11.49 -13.59 -30.86
N SER A 45 -11.24 -14.47 -29.89
CA SER A 45 -12.27 -14.99 -28.99
C SER A 45 -13.01 -13.90 -28.21
N LEU A 46 -12.29 -12.87 -27.73
CA LEU A 46 -12.89 -11.76 -27.00
C LEU A 46 -13.72 -10.87 -27.95
N LEU A 47 -13.16 -10.53 -29.12
CA LEU A 47 -13.86 -9.72 -30.11
C LEU A 47 -15.14 -10.41 -30.58
N SER A 48 -15.07 -11.70 -30.94
CA SER A 48 -16.24 -12.48 -31.36
C SER A 48 -17.29 -12.57 -30.27
N PHE A 49 -16.89 -12.80 -29.01
CA PHE A 49 -17.81 -12.83 -27.88
C PHE A 49 -18.55 -11.50 -27.69
N VAL A 50 -17.80 -10.38 -27.70
CA VAL A 50 -18.40 -9.05 -27.52
C VAL A 50 -19.26 -8.68 -28.73
N SER A 51 -18.81 -8.95 -29.95
CA SER A 51 -19.57 -8.67 -31.17
C SER A 51 -20.93 -9.35 -31.16
N GLN A 52 -20.98 -10.64 -30.79
CA GLN A 52 -22.22 -11.40 -30.73
C GLN A 52 -23.20 -10.94 -29.65
N LYS A 53 -22.70 -10.40 -28.52
CA LYS A 53 -23.55 -10.07 -27.36
C LYS A 53 -23.88 -8.59 -27.21
N LEU A 54 -22.97 -7.71 -27.59
CA LEU A 54 -22.99 -6.28 -27.23
C LEU A 54 -22.67 -5.35 -28.39
N GLY A 55 -22.02 -5.85 -29.45
CA GLY A 55 -21.37 -5.03 -30.49
C GLY A 55 -20.03 -4.47 -29.99
N VAL A 56 -18.94 -4.71 -30.69
CA VAL A 56 -17.59 -4.31 -30.30
C VAL A 56 -17.40 -2.79 -30.39
N CYS A 57 -17.83 -2.19 -31.50
CA CYS A 57 -17.64 -0.79 -31.82
C CYS A 57 -18.50 0.11 -30.92
N THR A 58 -19.79 -0.20 -30.80
CA THR A 58 -20.74 0.41 -29.87
C THR A 58 -20.17 0.39 -28.45
N THR A 59 -19.83 -0.80 -27.99
CA THR A 59 -19.36 -1.04 -26.61
C THR A 59 -18.08 -0.28 -26.32
N LEU A 60 -17.13 -0.26 -27.26
CA LEU A 60 -15.91 0.53 -27.08
C LEU A 60 -16.24 2.02 -26.98
N LYS A 61 -17.02 2.58 -27.91
CA LYS A 61 -17.36 4.02 -27.92
C LYS A 61 -18.05 4.44 -26.62
N ASP A 62 -19.11 3.72 -26.23
CA ASP A 62 -19.92 4.05 -25.06
C ASP A 62 -19.08 4.00 -23.79
N ARG A 63 -18.31 2.93 -23.60
CA ARG A 63 -17.52 2.76 -22.39
C ARG A 63 -16.29 3.65 -22.36
N LEU A 64 -15.71 3.96 -23.51
CA LEU A 64 -14.65 4.94 -23.63
C LEU A 64 -15.16 6.32 -23.22
N ARG A 65 -16.34 6.72 -23.70
CA ARG A 65 -16.99 7.97 -23.31
C ARG A 65 -17.21 8.02 -21.79
N ILE A 66 -17.85 7.01 -21.21
CA ILE A 66 -18.09 6.92 -19.76
C ILE A 66 -16.78 7.02 -18.97
N LEU A 67 -15.75 6.27 -19.36
CA LEU A 67 -14.47 6.26 -18.66
C LEU A 67 -13.76 7.61 -18.76
N CYS A 68 -13.76 8.22 -19.94
CA CYS A 68 -13.14 9.51 -20.18
C CYS A 68 -13.85 10.64 -19.43
N GLU A 69 -15.18 10.62 -19.37
CA GLU A 69 -15.95 11.59 -18.58
C GLU A 69 -15.66 11.43 -17.08
N ALA A 70 -15.82 10.21 -16.54
CA ALA A 70 -15.69 9.94 -15.11
C ALA A 70 -14.28 10.18 -14.57
N LEU A 71 -13.26 9.94 -15.39
CA LEU A 71 -11.85 10.10 -15.01
C LEU A 71 -11.18 11.29 -15.71
N SER A 72 -11.94 12.18 -16.38
CA SER A 72 -11.41 13.34 -17.11
C SER A 72 -10.18 13.01 -17.95
N LEU A 73 -10.31 12.03 -18.85
CA LEU A 73 -9.24 11.55 -19.71
C LEU A 73 -9.43 12.05 -21.14
N SER A 74 -8.31 12.20 -21.86
CA SER A 74 -8.39 12.27 -23.33
C SER A 74 -8.76 10.91 -23.91
N GLU A 75 -9.28 10.91 -25.14
CA GLU A 75 -9.60 9.68 -25.87
C GLU A 75 -8.38 8.74 -25.95
N GLU A 76 -7.19 9.30 -26.24
CA GLU A 76 -5.94 8.51 -26.29
C GLU A 76 -5.65 7.82 -24.95
N GLN A 77 -5.78 8.55 -23.83
CA GLN A 77 -5.56 7.98 -22.49
C GLN A 77 -6.58 6.89 -22.17
N GLY A 78 -7.84 7.09 -22.52
CA GLY A 78 -8.89 6.07 -22.37
C GLY A 78 -8.58 4.82 -23.18
N LEU A 79 -8.22 4.97 -24.46
CA LEU A 79 -7.83 3.86 -25.33
C LEU A 79 -6.60 3.09 -24.82
N LEU A 80 -5.65 3.78 -24.18
CA LEU A 80 -4.52 3.14 -23.51
C LEU A 80 -4.95 2.32 -22.29
N LEU A 81 -5.95 2.76 -21.53
CA LEU A 81 -6.53 1.95 -20.45
C LEU A 81 -7.25 0.72 -20.99
N PHE A 82 -8.02 0.86 -22.07
CA PHE A 82 -8.65 -0.28 -22.75
C PHE A 82 -7.62 -1.29 -23.26
N ALA A 83 -6.51 -0.83 -23.85
CA ALA A 83 -5.43 -1.72 -24.26
C ALA A 83 -4.83 -2.51 -23.08
N LYS A 84 -4.72 -1.89 -21.90
CA LYS A 84 -4.24 -2.54 -20.67
C LYS A 84 -5.29 -3.45 -20.01
N LEU A 85 -6.57 -3.13 -20.17
CA LEU A 85 -7.69 -3.80 -19.51
C LEU A 85 -8.75 -4.27 -20.53
N PRO A 86 -8.48 -5.36 -21.27
CA PRO A 86 -9.45 -5.93 -22.20
C PRO A 86 -10.79 -6.32 -21.55
N CYS A 87 -10.81 -6.60 -20.24
CA CYS A 87 -12.02 -6.92 -19.50
C CYS A 87 -13.07 -5.79 -19.54
N LEU A 88 -12.64 -4.54 -19.69
CA LEU A 88 -13.54 -3.40 -19.81
C LEU A 88 -14.46 -3.52 -21.03
N LEU A 89 -14.08 -4.29 -22.04
CA LEU A 89 -14.92 -4.54 -23.22
C LEU A 89 -15.96 -5.65 -22.96
N SER A 90 -15.68 -6.60 -22.06
CA SER A 90 -16.55 -7.77 -21.81
C SER A 90 -17.45 -7.68 -20.59
N HIS A 91 -17.32 -6.63 -19.76
CA HIS A 91 -18.24 -6.39 -18.64
C HIS A 91 -19.70 -6.36 -19.11
N GLU A 92 -20.66 -6.70 -18.24
CA GLU A 92 -22.07 -6.48 -18.57
C GLU A 92 -22.41 -4.97 -18.65
N PRO A 93 -23.49 -4.59 -19.37
CA PRO A 93 -23.94 -3.20 -19.45
C PRO A 93 -24.12 -2.55 -18.07
N GLY A 94 -23.74 -1.27 -17.95
CA GLY A 94 -23.83 -0.49 -16.72
C GLY A 94 -22.80 -0.83 -15.63
N ARG A 95 -22.09 -1.98 -15.71
CA ARG A 95 -21.11 -2.36 -14.68
C ARG A 95 -19.99 -1.34 -14.50
N LEU A 96 -19.47 -0.78 -15.59
CA LEU A 96 -18.40 0.21 -15.52
C LEU A 96 -18.81 1.45 -14.70
N GLU A 97 -20.03 1.96 -14.94
CA GLU A 97 -20.57 3.11 -14.22
C GLU A 97 -20.76 2.79 -12.73
N ARG A 98 -21.35 1.63 -12.41
CA ARG A 98 -21.50 1.18 -11.02
C ARG A 98 -20.16 1.09 -10.30
N MET A 99 -19.13 0.52 -10.95
CA MET A 99 -17.80 0.43 -10.37
C MET A 99 -17.16 1.80 -10.16
N LEU A 100 -17.28 2.73 -11.13
CA LEU A 100 -16.76 4.09 -11.01
C LEU A 100 -17.44 4.86 -9.87
N ASN A 101 -18.77 4.77 -9.78
CA ASN A 101 -19.55 5.37 -8.70
C ASN A 101 -19.18 4.79 -7.34
N PHE A 102 -19.08 3.46 -7.23
CA PHE A 102 -18.64 2.79 -6.00
C PHE A 102 -17.25 3.25 -5.54
N LEU A 103 -16.28 3.37 -6.46
CA LEU A 103 -14.93 3.83 -6.13
C LEU A 103 -14.95 5.29 -5.63
N LYS A 104 -15.76 6.14 -6.27
CA LYS A 104 -15.96 7.54 -5.87
C LYS A 104 -16.63 7.65 -4.49
N GLU A 105 -17.67 6.86 -4.22
CA GLU A 105 -18.35 6.79 -2.91
C GLU A 105 -17.42 6.31 -1.80
N CYS A 106 -16.46 5.44 -2.12
CA CYS A 106 -15.41 5.03 -1.19
C CYS A 106 -14.32 6.09 -0.97
N GLY A 107 -14.43 7.28 -1.57
CA GLY A 107 -13.45 8.36 -1.47
C GLY A 107 -12.14 8.09 -2.21
N ILE A 108 -12.12 7.16 -3.16
CA ILE A 108 -10.92 6.84 -3.94
C ILE A 108 -10.74 7.89 -5.04
N SER A 109 -9.58 8.57 -5.04
CA SER A 109 -9.29 9.59 -6.03
C SER A 109 -9.07 9.01 -7.42
N ARG A 110 -9.31 9.84 -8.45
CA ARG A 110 -8.98 9.54 -9.85
C ARG A 110 -7.55 9.03 -10.00
N GLU A 111 -6.58 9.69 -9.37
CA GLU A 111 -5.16 9.35 -9.47
C GLU A 111 -4.89 7.95 -8.90
N ALA A 112 -5.57 7.58 -7.81
CA ALA A 112 -5.47 6.25 -7.25
C ALA A 112 -6.06 5.18 -8.19
N VAL A 113 -7.18 5.45 -8.85
CA VAL A 113 -7.77 4.56 -9.86
C VAL A 113 -6.83 4.40 -11.06
N LEU A 114 -6.28 5.49 -11.59
CA LEU A 114 -5.37 5.45 -12.74
C LEU A 114 -4.04 4.75 -12.45
N LYS A 115 -3.58 4.82 -11.19
CA LYS A 115 -2.38 4.11 -10.73
C LYS A 115 -2.61 2.60 -10.56
N ASP A 116 -3.85 2.19 -10.29
CA ASP A 116 -4.21 0.79 -10.07
C ASP A 116 -5.51 0.41 -10.81
N PRO A 117 -5.50 0.46 -12.15
CA PRO A 117 -6.72 0.30 -12.94
C PRO A 117 -7.19 -1.17 -12.94
N TRP A 118 -6.35 -2.10 -12.48
CA TRP A 118 -6.69 -3.52 -12.31
C TRP A 118 -7.85 -3.77 -11.34
N VAL A 119 -8.23 -2.79 -10.52
CA VAL A 119 -9.44 -2.84 -9.69
C VAL A 119 -10.70 -3.18 -10.51
N PHE A 120 -10.75 -2.78 -11.78
CA PHE A 120 -11.88 -3.08 -12.68
C PHE A 120 -12.06 -4.57 -12.98
N ARG A 121 -11.07 -5.43 -12.72
CA ARG A 121 -11.20 -6.88 -12.93
C ARG A 121 -11.95 -7.61 -11.84
N HIS A 122 -12.12 -7.00 -10.68
CA HIS A 122 -12.68 -7.67 -9.51
C HIS A 122 -14.22 -7.55 -9.49
N SER A 123 -14.86 -8.47 -8.77
CA SER A 123 -16.31 -8.49 -8.64
C SER A 123 -16.79 -7.39 -7.69
N GLU A 124 -17.94 -6.79 -8.01
CA GLU A 124 -18.58 -5.76 -7.19
C GLU A 124 -18.89 -6.28 -5.77
N SER A 125 -19.30 -7.54 -5.65
CA SER A 125 -19.59 -8.18 -4.36
C SER A 125 -18.37 -8.28 -3.45
N LEU A 126 -17.21 -8.69 -3.99
CA LEU A 126 -15.97 -8.77 -3.23
C LEU A 126 -15.50 -7.39 -2.80
N MET A 127 -15.53 -6.43 -3.73
CA MET A 127 -15.12 -5.04 -3.45
C MET A 127 -15.99 -4.42 -2.36
N THR A 128 -17.31 -4.63 -2.43
CA THR A 128 -18.29 -4.13 -1.45
C THR A 128 -18.01 -4.71 -0.07
N SER A 129 -17.94 -6.04 0.04
CA SER A 129 -17.65 -6.73 1.30
C SER A 129 -16.37 -6.22 1.98
N ARG A 130 -15.33 -5.93 1.18
CA ARG A 130 -14.06 -5.41 1.69
C ARG A 130 -14.12 -3.95 2.10
N ALA A 131 -14.83 -3.12 1.34
CA ALA A 131 -15.05 -1.73 1.70
C ALA A 131 -15.86 -1.64 3.00
N ASP A 132 -16.89 -2.47 3.18
CA ASP A 132 -17.70 -2.54 4.40
C ASP A 132 -16.82 -2.86 5.62
N ARG A 133 -15.95 -3.87 5.51
CA ARG A 133 -14.99 -4.21 6.57
C ARG A 133 -14.03 -3.07 6.88
N CYS A 134 -13.56 -2.35 5.86
CA CYS A 134 -12.71 -1.18 6.05
C CYS A 134 -13.46 -0.07 6.81
N ARG A 135 -14.69 0.26 6.37
CA ARG A 135 -15.54 1.27 7.01
C ARG A 135 -15.86 0.93 8.46
N ALA A 136 -16.20 -0.33 8.76
CA ALA A 136 -16.47 -0.81 10.12
C ALA A 136 -15.27 -0.60 11.08
N LEU A 137 -14.04 -0.59 10.55
CA LEU A 137 -12.81 -0.36 11.33
C LEU A 137 -12.27 1.06 11.23
N GLY A 138 -12.92 1.93 10.45
CA GLY A 138 -12.41 3.27 10.13
C GLY A 138 -11.10 3.25 9.33
N VAL A 139 -10.85 2.17 8.57
CA VAL A 139 -9.70 2.07 7.66
C VAL A 139 -10.05 2.79 6.35
N PRO A 140 -9.22 3.72 5.85
CA PRO A 140 -9.43 4.33 4.54
C PRO A 140 -9.39 3.29 3.42
N VAL A 141 -10.43 3.24 2.60
CA VAL A 141 -10.54 2.30 1.47
C VAL A 141 -9.52 2.69 0.40
N ARG A 142 -8.79 1.69 -0.13
CA ARG A 142 -7.80 1.88 -1.21
C ARG A 142 -7.99 0.83 -2.28
N THR A 143 -7.70 1.15 -3.55
CA THR A 143 -7.85 0.24 -4.69
C THR A 143 -7.20 -1.13 -4.46
N TRP A 144 -5.98 -1.14 -3.91
CA TRP A 144 -5.25 -2.39 -3.67
C TRP A 144 -5.89 -3.25 -2.56
N LEU A 145 -6.55 -2.65 -1.56
CA LEU A 145 -7.29 -3.38 -0.52
C LEU A 145 -8.50 -4.11 -1.09
N LEU A 146 -9.12 -3.52 -2.11
CA LEU A 146 -10.30 -4.09 -2.77
C LEU A 146 -9.96 -5.35 -3.58
N ARG A 147 -8.67 -5.59 -3.89
CA ARG A 147 -8.22 -6.68 -4.76
C ARG A 147 -7.14 -7.60 -4.20
N CYS A 148 -6.53 -7.27 -3.06
CA CYS A 148 -5.43 -8.06 -2.51
C CYS A 148 -5.86 -9.48 -2.10
N PRO A 149 -4.93 -10.42 -1.90
CA PRO A 149 -5.24 -11.67 -1.21
C PRO A 149 -5.86 -11.45 0.18
N GLU A 150 -6.69 -12.38 0.64
CA GLU A 150 -7.46 -12.24 1.89
C GLU A 150 -6.59 -12.17 3.14
N ASP A 151 -5.50 -12.94 3.18
CA ASP A 151 -4.49 -12.90 4.24
C ASP A 151 -3.80 -11.53 4.33
N VAL A 152 -3.57 -10.89 3.18
CA VAL A 152 -3.00 -9.54 3.11
C VAL A 152 -3.97 -8.51 3.68
N LEU A 153 -5.26 -8.63 3.35
CA LEU A 153 -6.32 -7.78 3.90
C LEU A 153 -6.42 -7.91 5.42
N GLU A 154 -6.51 -9.15 5.92
CA GLU A 154 -6.64 -9.41 7.35
C GLU A 154 -5.41 -8.94 8.12
N ARG A 155 -4.21 -9.19 7.61
CA ARG A 155 -2.97 -8.67 8.19
C ARG A 155 -2.97 -7.14 8.26
N HIS A 156 -3.44 -6.47 7.21
CA HIS A 156 -3.54 -5.01 7.21
C HIS A 156 -4.51 -4.52 8.29
N MET A 157 -5.69 -5.13 8.39
CA MET A 157 -6.69 -4.80 9.41
C MET A 157 -6.17 -5.03 10.83
N GLN A 158 -5.46 -6.14 11.07
CA GLN A 158 -4.82 -6.41 12.35
C GLN A 158 -3.78 -5.35 12.72
N LEU A 159 -2.92 -4.97 11.77
CA LEU A 159 -1.92 -3.92 11.98
C LEU A 159 -2.57 -2.55 12.24
N TRP A 160 -3.67 -2.25 11.56
CA TRP A 160 -4.44 -1.03 11.79
C TRP A 160 -5.04 -0.99 13.19
N ARG A 161 -5.74 -2.05 13.60
CA ARG A 161 -6.30 -2.19 14.95
C ARG A 161 -5.21 -2.08 16.02
N ALA A 162 -4.09 -2.77 15.83
CA ALA A 162 -2.96 -2.68 16.75
C ALA A 162 -2.42 -1.25 16.85
N SER A 163 -2.28 -0.54 15.73
CA SER A 163 -1.83 0.85 15.71
C SER A 163 -2.80 1.78 16.42
N LYS A 164 -4.11 1.67 16.13
CA LYS A 164 -5.15 2.45 16.81
C LYS A 164 -5.15 2.22 18.32
N ARG A 165 -5.04 0.95 18.77
CA ARG A 165 -4.91 0.62 20.19
C ARG A 165 -3.65 1.20 20.83
N ALA A 166 -2.53 1.21 20.10
CA ALA A 166 -1.28 1.76 20.61
C ALA A 166 -1.31 3.29 20.73
N LEU A 167 -1.98 3.98 19.80
CA LEU A 167 -2.18 5.43 19.85
C LEU A 167 -3.22 5.85 20.89
N GLY A 168 -4.14 4.98 21.31
CA GLY A 168 -5.13 5.31 22.34
C GLY A 168 -6.05 6.46 21.91
N ALA A 169 -6.10 7.53 22.71
CA ALA A 169 -6.90 8.73 22.42
C ALA A 169 -6.23 9.70 21.43
N HIS A 170 -4.95 9.49 21.10
CA HIS A 170 -4.21 10.39 20.24
C HIS A 170 -4.62 10.19 18.76
N PRO A 171 -4.84 11.27 18.00
CA PRO A 171 -5.24 11.16 16.59
C PRO A 171 -4.13 10.56 15.71
N ASP A 172 -2.87 10.81 16.04
CA ASP A 172 -1.71 10.49 15.22
C ASP A 172 -0.49 10.03 16.03
N THR A 173 0.55 9.64 15.31
CA THR A 173 1.86 9.33 15.88
C THR A 173 2.59 10.56 16.43
N PRO A 174 2.66 11.72 15.73
CA PRO A 174 3.26 12.92 16.32
C PRO A 174 2.62 13.31 17.66
N GLU A 175 1.30 13.38 17.74
CA GLU A 175 0.55 13.83 18.90
C GLU A 175 0.75 12.86 20.07
N TYR A 176 0.76 11.56 19.77
CA TYR A 176 1.16 10.52 20.72
C TYR A 176 2.60 10.71 21.23
N LEU A 177 3.56 11.01 20.35
CA LEU A 177 4.96 11.21 20.76
C LEU A 177 5.15 12.50 21.55
N ALA A 178 4.46 13.58 21.20
CA ALA A 178 4.56 14.88 21.87
C ALA A 178 4.13 14.74 23.34
N ASP A 179 3.00 14.07 23.56
CA ASP A 179 2.48 13.78 24.89
C ASP A 179 3.42 12.85 25.67
N ARG A 180 3.75 11.69 25.09
CA ARG A 180 4.58 10.65 25.74
C ARG A 180 6.00 11.11 26.06
N LEU A 181 6.53 12.08 25.32
CA LEU A 181 7.87 12.63 25.51
C LEU A 181 7.87 14.00 26.22
N HIS A 182 6.69 14.53 26.58
CA HIS A 182 6.54 15.89 27.11
C HIS A 182 7.32 16.94 26.31
N CYS A 183 7.30 16.81 24.98
CA CYS A 183 8.18 17.56 24.09
C CYS A 183 7.39 18.66 23.34
N ALA A 184 7.54 19.91 23.80
CA ALA A 184 6.90 21.07 23.18
C ALA A 184 7.39 21.35 21.73
N HIS A 185 8.58 20.86 21.37
CA HIS A 185 9.21 21.10 20.06
C HIS A 185 9.36 19.80 19.25
N LEU A 186 8.32 18.95 19.25
CA LEU A 186 8.37 17.68 18.54
C LEU A 186 8.63 17.86 17.03
N GLU A 187 8.12 18.92 16.42
CA GLU A 187 8.35 19.21 15.00
C GLU A 187 9.85 19.28 14.65
N GLU A 188 10.64 19.95 15.49
CA GLU A 188 12.08 20.05 15.32
C GLU A 188 12.79 18.71 15.54
N LEU A 189 12.28 17.88 16.47
CA LEU A 189 12.78 16.52 16.68
C LEU A 189 12.52 15.64 15.44
N VAL A 190 11.30 15.70 14.90
CA VAL A 190 10.88 14.95 13.70
C VAL A 190 11.65 15.44 12.47
N ARG A 191 11.86 16.75 12.31
CA ARG A 191 12.64 17.33 11.21
C ARG A 191 14.08 16.79 11.21
N ARG A 192 14.71 16.69 12.38
CA ARG A 192 16.06 16.11 12.53
C ARG A 192 16.07 14.58 12.41
N HIS A 193 14.95 13.93 12.72
CA HIS A 193 14.80 12.47 12.74
C HIS A 193 13.52 11.99 12.03
N PRO A 194 13.40 12.18 10.70
CA PRO A 194 12.16 11.91 9.98
C PRO A 194 11.74 10.44 10.00
N ARG A 195 12.69 9.54 10.26
CA ARG A 195 12.43 8.11 10.43
C ARG A 195 11.55 7.79 11.64
N LEU A 196 11.38 8.70 12.61
CA LEU A 196 10.49 8.48 13.75
C LEU A 196 9.05 8.21 13.31
N LEU A 197 8.57 8.96 12.31
CA LEU A 197 7.21 8.84 11.80
C LEU A 197 6.96 7.58 10.97
N SER A 198 8.00 6.86 10.55
CA SER A 198 7.84 5.60 9.83
C SER A 198 7.77 4.38 10.75
N ILE A 199 8.05 4.57 12.05
CA ILE A 199 7.96 3.50 13.05
C ILE A 199 6.49 3.29 13.40
N ARG A 200 6.05 2.02 13.35
CA ARG A 200 4.65 1.70 13.66
C ARG A 200 4.32 2.03 15.13
N PRO A 201 3.15 2.61 15.42
CA PRO A 201 2.75 2.96 16.78
C PRO A 201 2.87 1.84 17.83
N PRO A 202 2.51 0.57 17.54
CA PRO A 202 2.67 -0.51 18.52
C PRO A 202 4.11 -0.72 18.96
N LYS A 203 5.05 -0.62 18.01
CA LYS A 203 6.48 -0.73 18.30
C LYS A 203 6.96 0.48 19.10
N LEU A 204 6.55 1.69 18.73
CA LEU A 204 6.89 2.90 19.49
C LEU A 204 6.43 2.79 20.94
N LYS A 205 5.17 2.39 21.15
CA LYS A 205 4.62 2.15 22.49
C LYS A 205 5.45 1.13 23.27
N GLU A 206 5.73 -0.03 22.68
CA GLU A 206 6.48 -1.08 23.37
C GLU A 206 7.92 -0.64 23.72
N VAL A 207 8.59 0.10 22.84
CA VAL A 207 9.92 0.66 23.15
C VAL A 207 9.84 1.70 24.26
N LEU A 208 8.92 2.66 24.17
CA LEU A 208 8.78 3.73 25.17
C LEU A 208 8.43 3.17 26.55
N ASP A 209 7.45 2.25 26.62
CA ASP A 209 7.06 1.60 27.88
C ASP A 209 8.25 0.84 28.50
N LEU A 210 9.04 0.13 27.67
CA LEU A 210 10.24 -0.56 28.13
C LEU A 210 11.28 0.43 28.68
N LEU A 211 11.59 1.51 27.97
CA LEU A 211 12.59 2.49 28.41
C LEU A 211 12.16 3.18 29.71
N PHE A 212 10.90 3.61 29.80
CA PHE A 212 10.38 4.30 30.99
C PHE A 212 10.29 3.37 32.20
N SER A 213 9.81 2.13 32.02
CA SER A 213 9.81 1.12 33.09
C SER A 213 11.21 0.76 33.58
N SER A 214 12.22 0.97 32.75
CA SER A 214 13.63 0.74 33.09
C SER A 214 14.30 1.96 33.71
N GLY A 215 13.59 3.09 33.89
CA GLY A 215 14.09 4.29 34.56
C GLY A 215 14.61 5.40 33.66
N TYR A 216 14.47 5.30 32.33
CA TYR A 216 14.83 6.41 31.43
C TYR A 216 13.76 7.51 31.45
N SER A 217 14.19 8.77 31.40
CA SER A 217 13.29 9.92 31.29
C SER A 217 12.95 10.25 29.83
N ALA A 218 11.84 10.97 29.64
CA ALA A 218 11.44 11.48 28.34
C ALA A 218 12.51 12.38 27.69
N GLU A 219 13.15 13.24 28.49
CA GLU A 219 14.25 14.11 28.04
C GLU A 219 15.42 13.31 27.49
N GLN A 220 15.83 12.23 28.16
CA GLN A 220 16.89 11.35 27.67
C GLN A 220 16.53 10.74 26.31
N VAL A 221 15.26 10.34 26.12
CA VAL A 221 14.77 9.81 24.84
C VAL A 221 14.80 10.89 23.76
N CYS A 222 14.41 12.13 24.06
CA CYS A 222 14.51 13.27 23.15
C CYS A 222 15.95 13.58 22.72
N LEU A 223 16.93 13.39 23.62
CA LEU A 223 18.35 13.55 23.30
C LEU A 223 18.91 12.41 22.43
N SER A 224 18.30 11.22 22.50
CA SER A 224 18.75 10.02 21.77
C SER A 224 17.61 9.29 21.03
N PRO A 225 16.86 9.98 20.15
CA PRO A 225 15.60 9.46 19.58
C PRO A 225 15.81 8.27 18.64
N ARG A 226 17.03 8.08 18.13
CA ARG A 226 17.40 6.91 17.31
C ARG A 226 17.17 5.58 18.03
N VAL A 227 17.19 5.57 19.37
CA VAL A 227 16.92 4.36 20.16
C VAL A 227 15.53 3.78 19.87
N LEU A 228 14.54 4.63 19.54
CA LEU A 228 13.17 4.24 19.21
C LEU A 228 13.08 3.37 17.95
N SER A 229 14.08 3.44 17.07
CA SER A 229 14.18 2.59 15.88
C SER A 229 14.68 1.18 16.20
N SER A 230 15.29 0.94 17.36
CA SER A 230 15.82 -0.37 17.75
C SER A 230 14.72 -1.42 17.89
N SER A 231 15.08 -2.70 17.78
CA SER A 231 14.15 -3.78 18.10
C SER A 231 13.95 -3.88 19.60
N VAL A 232 12.71 -4.08 20.04
CA VAL A 232 12.37 -4.19 21.46
C VAL A 232 13.11 -5.37 22.09
N SER A 233 13.16 -6.53 21.42
CA SER A 233 13.88 -7.71 21.90
C SER A 233 15.36 -7.43 22.18
N LYS A 234 16.02 -6.58 21.36
CA LYS A 234 17.41 -6.18 21.58
C LYS A 234 17.55 -5.32 22.83
N LEU A 235 16.70 -4.31 22.97
CA LEU A 235 16.72 -3.41 24.12
C LEU A 235 16.43 -4.20 25.41
N ARG A 236 15.40 -5.06 25.40
CA ARG A 236 15.01 -5.90 26.53
C ARG A 236 16.16 -6.82 26.96
N ARG A 237 16.80 -7.52 26.01
CA ARG A 237 17.95 -8.38 26.30
C ARG A 237 19.10 -7.60 26.95
N ARG A 238 19.40 -6.39 26.45
CA ARG A 238 20.50 -5.56 26.97
C ARG A 238 20.19 -5.03 28.37
N LEU A 239 18.97 -4.56 28.59
CA LEU A 239 18.55 -4.06 29.90
C LEU A 239 18.57 -5.18 30.94
N GLN A 240 18.04 -6.35 30.61
CA GLN A 240 18.11 -7.53 31.48
C GLN A 240 19.57 -7.93 31.81
N TRP A 241 20.46 -7.91 30.81
CA TRP A 241 21.88 -8.21 31.01
C TRP A 241 22.56 -7.21 31.97
N LEU A 242 22.23 -5.92 31.85
CA LEU A 242 22.75 -4.86 32.72
C LEU A 242 22.22 -4.99 34.15
N THR A 243 20.91 -5.20 34.29
CA THR A 243 20.25 -5.38 35.60
C THR A 243 20.82 -6.59 36.35
N ALA A 244 21.01 -7.73 35.66
CA ALA A 244 21.56 -8.94 36.26
C ALA A 244 23.00 -8.78 36.80
N ARG A 245 23.72 -7.75 36.33
CA ARG A 245 25.11 -7.43 36.75
C ARG A 245 25.17 -6.19 37.64
N HIS A 246 24.03 -5.66 38.07
CA HIS A 246 23.93 -4.42 38.83
C HIS A 246 24.65 -3.23 38.17
N VAL A 247 24.73 -3.23 36.83
CA VAL A 247 25.35 -2.15 36.07
C VAL A 247 24.36 -1.00 35.99
N PRO A 248 24.76 0.25 36.30
CA PRO A 248 23.88 1.40 36.17
C PRO A 248 23.43 1.60 34.71
N LEU A 249 22.27 2.23 34.53
CA LEU A 249 21.71 2.47 33.21
C LEU A 249 22.67 3.32 32.36
N PRO A 250 23.09 2.82 31.19
CA PRO A 250 23.95 3.59 30.31
C PRO A 250 23.13 4.62 29.52
N SER A 251 23.81 5.53 28.81
CA SER A 251 23.13 6.43 27.88
C SER A 251 22.32 5.65 26.83
N LEU A 252 21.19 6.22 26.38
CA LEU A 252 20.37 5.63 25.33
C LEU A 252 21.11 5.50 23.99
N TYR A 253 22.10 6.37 23.75
CA TYR A 253 23.03 6.21 22.64
C TYR A 253 23.79 4.88 22.74
N THR A 254 24.42 4.61 23.89
CA THR A 254 25.14 3.36 24.15
C THR A 254 24.21 2.15 24.02
N LEU A 255 23.01 2.24 24.60
CA LEU A 255 22.01 1.16 24.53
C LEU A 255 21.55 0.88 23.09
N GLY A 256 21.56 1.88 22.22
CA GLY A 256 21.20 1.78 20.80
C GLY A 256 22.32 1.30 19.87
N LEU A 257 23.56 1.12 20.36
CA LEU A 257 24.71 0.78 19.53
C LEU A 257 24.58 -0.58 18.80
N PRO A 258 25.29 -0.79 17.68
CA PRO A 258 25.46 -2.13 17.09
C PRO A 258 26.08 -3.11 18.10
N GLU A 259 25.81 -4.41 17.94
CA GLU A 259 26.20 -5.44 18.93
C GLU A 259 27.70 -5.43 19.29
N LYS A 260 28.58 -5.36 18.28
CA LYS A 260 30.03 -5.29 18.50
C LYS A 260 30.47 -4.05 19.29
N ALA A 261 29.78 -2.92 19.11
CA ALA A 261 30.12 -1.68 19.81
C ALA A 261 29.56 -1.70 21.24
N PHE A 262 28.36 -2.23 21.44
CA PHE A 262 27.79 -2.45 22.77
C PHE A 262 28.67 -3.38 23.60
N LYS A 263 29.05 -4.55 23.05
CA LYS A 263 29.95 -5.48 23.75
C LYS A 263 31.29 -4.84 24.08
N ARG A 264 31.90 -4.07 23.17
CA ARG A 264 33.15 -3.34 23.49
C ARG A 264 32.98 -2.33 24.61
N ALA A 265 31.84 -1.64 24.69
CA ALA A 265 31.55 -0.69 25.75
C ALA A 265 31.44 -1.36 27.14
N PHE A 266 31.06 -2.64 27.19
CA PHE A 266 30.90 -3.41 28.42
C PHE A 266 31.86 -4.61 28.54
N GLY A 267 32.89 -4.71 27.68
CA GLY A 267 33.68 -5.93 27.50
C GLY A 267 34.50 -6.35 28.72
N LYS A 268 34.75 -5.42 29.65
CA LYS A 268 35.43 -5.71 30.92
C LYS A 268 34.53 -6.44 31.94
N LEU A 269 33.21 -6.45 31.73
CA LEU A 269 32.22 -7.06 32.62
C LEU A 269 31.80 -8.47 32.18
N ASP A 270 32.35 -8.96 31.06
CA ASP A 270 32.17 -10.34 30.60
C ASP A 270 33.24 -11.30 31.19
N ASP A 271 34.40 -10.80 31.66
CA ASP A 271 35.51 -11.62 32.21
C ASP A 271 35.37 -11.96 33.72
N ASP A 272 34.62 -11.19 34.50
CA ASP A 272 34.53 -11.37 35.97
C ASP A 272 33.62 -12.54 36.41
N GLY A 273 33.09 -13.32 35.47
CA GLY A 273 32.19 -14.46 35.73
C GLY A 273 32.86 -15.82 35.95
N HIS A 274 34.20 -15.91 35.95
CA HIS A 274 34.94 -17.18 36.06
C HIS A 274 35.92 -17.29 37.23
N HIS A 275 36.00 -16.31 38.12
CA HIS A 275 36.91 -16.36 39.27
C HIS A 275 36.22 -16.14 40.61
N HIS A 276 35.17 -16.89 40.94
CA HIS A 276 34.74 -17.09 42.32
C HIS A 276 34.01 -18.42 42.49
N HIS A 277 34.76 -19.52 42.42
CA HIS A 277 34.45 -20.76 43.14
C HIS A 277 35.69 -21.65 43.12
N GLU A 278 36.61 -21.41 44.05
CA GLU A 278 37.56 -22.40 44.53
C GLU A 278 38.04 -21.90 45.91
N GLN A 279 37.37 -22.41 46.94
CA GLN A 279 37.92 -22.63 48.27
C GLN A 279 37.76 -24.12 48.55
#